data_AF-A0A937AS54-F1
#
_entry.id   AF-A0A937AS54-F1
#
_cell.length_a   1.000
_cell.length_b   1.000
_cell.length_c   1.000
_cell.angle_alpha   90.00
_cell.angle_beta   90.00
_cell.angle_gamma   90.00
#
_symmetry.space_group_name_H-M   'P 1'
#
loop_
_entity.id
_entity.type
_entity.pdbx_description
1 polymer ?
#
loop_
_entity_poly.entity_id
_entity_poly.type
_entity_poly.pdbx_seq_one_letter_code
_entity_poly.pdbx_strand_id
1 'polypeptide(L)'
;MRLLLCLLLISSFSFAQNFTPAEIQRWEAQAKQVTIIKDTWGIPHIYGKTDADAVFGLLYAQCEENFSRVERNYLEVLGRQAEADGERMLYADLEMRLIVDSAEAIKDYHNSPDWFKKLLNAFADGINYYLYKHPQTKPKVLTRFEPWFHLMFTDGSVSATRTGGIALEEVRNFYSGNKNATAYQPVVNQDVETRGSNGFAIAPKLTSNGNAILYI
;
A
#
# COMPACT_ATOMS: atom_id res chain seq x y z
N MET A 1 -38.73 -17.01 -31.62
CA MET A 1 -37.85 -17.61 -30.60
C MET A 1 -36.36 -17.69 -30.97
N ARG A 2 -35.92 -17.42 -32.22
CA ARG A 2 -34.49 -17.42 -32.59
C ARG A 2 -33.79 -16.05 -32.54
N LEU A 3 -34.53 -14.94 -32.42
CA LEU A 3 -33.94 -13.60 -32.30
C LEU A 3 -33.65 -13.15 -30.86
N LEU A 4 -34.12 -13.86 -29.83
CA LEU A 4 -33.87 -13.49 -28.43
C LEU A 4 -32.54 -14.03 -27.85
N LEU A 5 -31.85 -14.94 -28.55
CA LEU A 5 -30.59 -15.51 -28.04
C LEU A 5 -29.35 -14.67 -28.34
N CYS A 6 -29.42 -13.67 -29.23
CA CYS A 6 -28.26 -12.84 -29.55
C CYS A 6 -28.01 -11.68 -28.57
N LEU A 7 -28.93 -11.43 -27.62
CA LEU A 7 -28.81 -10.35 -26.63
C LEU A 7 -28.13 -10.77 -25.32
N LEU A 8 -27.78 -12.05 -25.14
CA LEU A 8 -27.14 -12.59 -23.92
C LEU A 8 -25.62 -12.80 -24.05
N LEU A 9 -25.01 -12.43 -25.17
CA LEU A 9 -23.56 -12.56 -25.42
C LEU A 9 -22.82 -11.22 -25.48
N ILE A 10 -23.45 -10.12 -25.01
CA ILE A 10 -22.66 -8.96 -24.58
C ILE A 10 -22.18 -9.27 -23.17
N SER A 11 -21.28 -10.24 -23.08
CA SER A 11 -20.33 -10.30 -21.97
C SER A 11 -19.68 -8.93 -21.98
N SER A 12 -20.05 -8.08 -21.04
CA SER A 12 -19.30 -6.88 -20.73
C SER A 12 -17.89 -7.35 -20.45
N PHE A 13 -17.01 -7.29 -21.46
CA PHE A 13 -15.60 -7.20 -21.21
C PHE A 13 -15.48 -5.94 -20.38
N SER A 14 -15.44 -6.12 -19.05
CA SER A 14 -14.84 -5.15 -18.15
C SER A 14 -13.42 -5.01 -18.64
N PHE A 15 -13.22 -4.14 -19.63
CA PHE A 15 -11.91 -3.67 -20.00
C PHE A 15 -11.34 -3.14 -18.69
N ALA A 16 -10.29 -3.78 -18.17
CA ALA A 16 -9.43 -3.15 -17.19
C ALA A 16 -9.20 -1.72 -17.71
N GLN A 17 -9.56 -0.71 -16.91
CA GLN A 17 -9.58 0.66 -17.37
C GLN A 17 -8.14 1.05 -17.72
N ASN A 18 -7.84 1.02 -19.02
CA ASN A 18 -6.54 1.43 -19.53
C ASN A 18 -6.27 2.87 -19.12
N PHE A 19 -5.00 3.18 -18.84
CA PHE A 19 -4.58 4.54 -18.55
C PHE A 19 -4.93 5.46 -19.71
N THR A 20 -5.50 6.61 -19.39
CA THR A 20 -5.94 7.59 -20.38
C THR A 20 -4.73 8.31 -20.99
N PRO A 21 -4.83 8.81 -22.23
CA PRO A 21 -3.76 9.61 -22.83
C PRO A 21 -3.36 10.84 -22.01
N ALA A 22 -4.34 11.47 -21.32
CA ALA A 22 -4.09 12.62 -20.46
C ALA A 22 -3.26 12.26 -19.22
N GLU A 23 -3.53 11.10 -18.60
CA GLU A 23 -2.74 10.60 -17.47
C GLU A 23 -1.31 10.30 -17.90
N ILE A 24 -1.15 9.56 -19.01
CA ILE A 24 0.17 9.22 -19.54
C ILE A 24 0.98 10.49 -19.85
N GLN A 25 0.39 11.46 -20.55
CA GLN A 25 1.04 12.73 -20.85
C GLN A 25 1.48 13.47 -19.58
N ARG A 26 0.63 13.48 -18.55
CA ARG A 26 0.91 14.10 -17.26
C ARG A 26 2.05 13.40 -16.53
N TRP A 27 2.05 12.07 -16.48
CA TRP A 27 3.13 11.28 -15.87
C TRP A 27 4.46 11.44 -16.59
N GLU A 28 4.47 11.42 -17.92
CA GLU A 28 5.68 11.66 -18.71
C GLU A 28 6.23 13.08 -18.50
N ALA A 29 5.35 14.07 -18.36
CA ALA A 29 5.77 15.45 -18.05
C ALA A 29 6.36 15.56 -16.64
N GLN A 30 5.79 14.87 -15.66
CA GLN A 30 6.30 14.82 -14.28
C GLN A 30 7.62 14.04 -14.19
N ALA A 31 7.73 12.90 -14.87
CA ALA A 31 8.94 12.09 -14.93
C ALA A 31 10.15 12.88 -15.49
N LYS A 32 9.93 13.82 -16.42
CA LYS A 32 10.98 14.72 -16.92
C LYS A 32 11.52 15.70 -15.86
N GLN A 33 10.80 15.90 -14.75
CA GLN A 33 11.24 16.73 -13.62
C GLN A 33 11.96 15.91 -12.54
N VAL A 34 12.01 14.58 -12.69
CA VAL A 34 12.56 13.64 -11.71
C VAL A 34 13.87 13.07 -12.22
N THR A 35 14.89 13.06 -11.36
CA THR A 35 16.16 12.35 -11.60
C THR A 35 16.37 11.33 -10.49
N ILE A 36 16.57 10.07 -10.87
CA ILE A 36 16.87 8.97 -9.93
C ILE A 36 18.30 8.51 -10.21
N ILE A 37 19.18 8.66 -9.22
CA ILE A 37 20.58 8.20 -9.30
C ILE A 37 20.73 7.06 -8.31
N LYS A 38 21.08 5.87 -8.78
CA LYS A 38 21.38 4.74 -7.91
C LYS A 38 22.88 4.71 -7.61
N ASP A 39 23.25 4.58 -6.35
CA ASP A 39 24.65 4.46 -5.95
C ASP A 39 25.21 3.04 -6.18
N THR A 40 26.43 2.78 -5.71
CA THR A 40 27.10 1.48 -5.87
C THR A 40 26.36 0.31 -5.19
N TRP A 41 25.49 0.59 -4.22
CA TRP A 41 24.67 -0.42 -3.54
C TRP A 41 23.24 -0.48 -4.07
N GLY A 42 22.92 0.32 -5.10
CA GLY A 42 21.59 0.39 -5.68
C GLY A 42 20.64 1.32 -4.95
N ILE A 43 21.11 2.10 -3.96
CA ILE A 43 20.25 2.99 -3.16
C ILE A 43 19.81 4.16 -4.06
N PRO A 44 18.50 4.38 -4.25
CA PRO A 44 18.00 5.46 -5.09
C PRO A 44 18.09 6.82 -4.38
N HIS A 45 18.87 7.73 -4.94
CA HIS A 45 18.83 9.15 -4.64
C HIS A 45 17.88 9.85 -5.62
N ILE A 46 16.72 10.28 -5.11
CA ILE A 46 15.64 10.85 -5.92
C ILE A 46 15.65 12.38 -5.77
N TYR A 47 15.72 13.06 -6.91
CA TYR A 47 15.70 14.51 -7.01
C TYR A 47 14.48 14.95 -7.83
N GLY A 48 13.69 15.86 -7.27
CA GLY A 48 12.54 16.48 -7.93
C GLY A 48 12.54 17.99 -7.72
N LYS A 49 11.78 18.73 -8.54
CA LYS A 49 11.63 20.20 -8.36
C LYS A 49 10.59 20.55 -7.29
N THR A 50 9.71 19.61 -6.98
CA THR A 50 8.66 19.72 -5.97
C THR A 50 8.60 18.45 -5.13
N ASP A 51 7.95 18.51 -3.97
CA ASP A 51 7.72 17.34 -3.11
C ASP A 51 6.94 16.24 -3.85
N ALA A 52 5.99 16.62 -4.70
CA ALA A 52 5.24 15.69 -5.54
C ALA A 52 6.14 14.96 -6.54
N ASP A 53 7.13 15.64 -7.13
CA ASP A 53 8.10 15.00 -8.02
C ASP A 53 8.96 13.98 -7.25
N ALA A 54 9.39 14.33 -6.04
CA ALA A 54 10.16 13.41 -5.19
C ALA A 54 9.33 12.16 -4.79
N VAL A 55 8.06 12.35 -4.41
CA VAL A 55 7.15 11.24 -4.09
C VAL A 55 6.88 10.34 -5.30
N PHE A 56 6.66 10.94 -6.48
CA PHE A 56 6.50 10.18 -7.73
C PHE A 56 7.74 9.31 -8.01
N GLY A 57 8.94 9.90 -7.92
CA GLY A 57 10.20 9.20 -8.11
C GLY A 57 10.45 8.09 -7.09
N LEU A 58 10.08 8.33 -5.83
CA LEU A 58 10.18 7.34 -4.75
C LEU A 58 9.38 6.09 -5.07
N LEU A 59 8.11 6.24 -5.45
CA LEU A 59 7.27 5.07 -5.69
C LEU A 59 7.59 4.37 -6.99
N TYR A 60 8.01 5.12 -8.01
CA TYR A 60 8.57 4.53 -9.22
C TYR A 60 9.80 3.66 -8.91
N ALA A 61 10.76 4.18 -8.13
CA ALA A 61 11.97 3.45 -7.73
C ALA A 61 11.66 2.19 -6.90
N GLN A 62 10.74 2.29 -5.92
CA GLN A 62 10.31 1.14 -5.13
C GLN A 62 9.70 0.04 -6.01
N CYS A 63 8.90 0.41 -7.02
CA CYS A 63 8.33 -0.54 -7.95
C CYS A 63 9.37 -1.18 -8.88
N GLU A 64 10.39 -0.43 -9.32
CA GLU A 64 11.52 -0.99 -10.06
C GLU A 64 12.25 -2.08 -9.26
N GLU A 65 12.36 -1.92 -7.95
CA GLU A 65 12.99 -2.92 -7.08
C GLU A 65 12.09 -4.11 -6.81
N ASN A 66 10.83 -3.89 -6.41
CA ASN A 66 9.93 -4.98 -6.04
C ASN A 66 8.44 -4.61 -6.09
N PHE A 67 7.91 -4.40 -7.30
CA PHE A 67 6.47 -4.19 -7.50
C PHE A 67 5.60 -5.27 -6.83
N SER A 68 6.00 -6.55 -6.87
CA SER A 68 5.21 -7.64 -6.29
C SER A 68 4.95 -7.49 -4.78
N ARG A 69 5.93 -6.90 -4.06
CA ARG A 69 5.80 -6.59 -2.63
C ARG A 69 4.95 -5.34 -2.41
N VAL A 70 5.11 -4.32 -3.25
CA VAL A 70 4.26 -3.12 -3.23
C VAL A 70 2.79 -3.52 -3.42
N GLU A 71 2.47 -4.31 -4.44
CA GLU A 71 1.12 -4.81 -4.69
C GLU A 71 0.59 -5.63 -3.51
N ARG A 72 1.38 -6.56 -2.96
CA ARG A 72 0.96 -7.36 -1.79
C ARG A 72 0.60 -6.49 -0.59
N ASN A 73 1.42 -5.48 -0.27
CA ASN A 73 1.13 -4.56 0.83
C ASN A 73 -0.20 -3.83 0.62
N TYR A 74 -0.50 -3.41 -0.60
CA TYR A 74 -1.77 -2.77 -0.93
C TYR A 74 -2.96 -3.73 -0.89
N LEU A 75 -2.79 -4.97 -1.37
CA LEU A 75 -3.82 -5.99 -1.23
C LEU A 75 -4.13 -6.32 0.23
N GLU A 76 -3.11 -6.30 1.10
CA GLU A 76 -3.29 -6.46 2.54
C GLU A 76 -4.17 -5.35 3.13
N VAL A 77 -3.76 -4.08 3.01
CA VAL A 77 -4.49 -2.98 3.64
C VAL A 77 -5.86 -2.70 3.01
N LEU A 78 -6.08 -3.12 1.76
CA LEU A 78 -7.40 -3.08 1.13
C LEU A 78 -8.28 -4.28 1.50
N GLY A 79 -7.73 -5.29 2.19
CA GLY A 79 -8.39 -6.57 2.46
C GLY A 79 -8.82 -7.27 1.18
N ARG A 80 -7.87 -7.50 0.26
CA ARG A 80 -8.08 -8.12 -1.07
C ARG A 80 -7.06 -9.22 -1.38
N GLN A 81 -6.35 -9.74 -0.39
CA GLN A 81 -5.34 -10.79 -0.58
C GLN A 81 -5.93 -12.10 -1.11
N ALA A 82 -7.20 -12.40 -0.82
CA ALA A 82 -7.87 -13.59 -1.34
C ALA A 82 -8.00 -13.60 -2.86
N GLU A 83 -8.05 -12.42 -3.50
CA GLU A 83 -8.05 -12.30 -4.96
C GLU A 83 -6.73 -12.76 -5.59
N ALA A 84 -5.61 -12.63 -4.87
CA ALA A 84 -4.27 -13.00 -5.33
C ALA A 84 -3.80 -14.39 -4.87
N ASP A 85 -4.14 -14.77 -3.64
CA ASP A 85 -3.56 -15.91 -2.93
C ASP A 85 -4.62 -16.92 -2.45
N GLY A 86 -5.88 -16.74 -2.87
CA GLY A 86 -6.98 -17.69 -2.70
C GLY A 86 -7.72 -17.61 -1.36
N GLU A 87 -8.71 -18.49 -1.19
CA GLU A 87 -9.66 -18.53 -0.05
C GLU A 87 -8.99 -18.55 1.33
N ARG A 88 -7.76 -19.08 1.43
CA ARG A 88 -6.99 -19.08 2.69
C ARG A 88 -6.80 -17.68 3.30
N MET A 89 -6.87 -16.62 2.48
CA MET A 89 -6.72 -15.24 2.92
C MET A 89 -8.07 -14.56 3.25
N LEU A 90 -9.21 -15.23 3.08
CA LEU A 90 -10.53 -14.62 3.24
C LEU A 90 -10.73 -13.99 4.63
N TYR A 91 -10.32 -14.68 5.69
CA TYR A 91 -10.45 -14.14 7.05
C TYR A 91 -9.47 -13.01 7.34
N ALA A 92 -8.31 -12.97 6.68
CA ALA A 92 -7.36 -11.87 6.80
C ALA A 92 -7.89 -10.62 6.09
N ASP A 93 -8.56 -10.82 4.95
CA ASP A 93 -9.26 -9.74 4.25
C ASP A 93 -10.43 -9.18 5.08
N LEU A 94 -11.20 -10.04 5.74
CA LEU A 94 -12.26 -9.64 6.66
C LEU A 94 -11.69 -8.88 7.87
N GLU A 95 -10.60 -9.38 8.46
CA GLU A 95 -9.92 -8.72 9.57
C GLU A 95 -9.47 -7.30 9.18
N MET A 96 -8.77 -7.14 8.06
CA MET A 96 -8.32 -5.81 7.62
C MET A 96 -9.49 -4.86 7.30
N ARG A 97 -10.59 -5.36 6.73
CA ARG A 97 -11.79 -4.55 6.48
C ARG A 97 -12.58 -4.19 7.75
N LEU A 98 -12.35 -4.88 8.87
CA LEU A 98 -12.88 -4.48 10.18
C LEU A 98 -12.04 -3.38 10.82
N ILE A 99 -10.74 -3.34 10.52
CA ILE A 99 -9.79 -2.40 11.13
C ILE A 99 -9.66 -1.10 10.32
N VAL A 100 -9.66 -1.20 8.99
CA VAL A 100 -9.44 -0.06 8.09
C VAL A 100 -10.69 0.20 7.24
N ASP A 101 -11.20 1.44 7.30
CA ASP A 101 -12.36 1.87 6.54
C ASP A 101 -11.95 2.60 5.25
N SER A 102 -12.20 1.96 4.10
CA SER A 102 -11.94 2.57 2.80
C SER A 102 -12.86 3.74 2.47
N ALA A 103 -14.09 3.77 3.00
CA ALA A 103 -14.98 4.90 2.84
C ALA A 103 -14.45 6.13 3.58
N GLU A 104 -13.87 5.94 4.77
CA GLU A 104 -13.19 7.00 5.50
C GLU A 104 -11.93 7.46 4.78
N ALA A 105 -11.07 6.55 4.30
CA ALA A 105 -9.88 6.92 3.52
C ALA A 105 -10.22 7.74 2.26
N ILE A 106 -11.29 7.38 1.54
CA ILE A 106 -11.78 8.14 0.39
C ILE A 106 -12.27 9.53 0.83
N LYS A 107 -13.07 9.60 1.91
CA LYS A 107 -13.55 10.86 2.47
C LYS A 107 -12.40 11.76 2.92
N ASP A 108 -11.37 11.20 3.54
CA ASP A 108 -10.19 11.92 3.98
C ASP A 108 -9.37 12.45 2.80
N TYR A 109 -9.21 11.66 1.74
CA TYR A 109 -8.63 12.17 0.50
C TYR A 109 -9.42 13.37 -0.03
N HIS A 110 -10.76 13.31 -0.05
CA HIS A 110 -11.58 14.42 -0.53
C HIS A 110 -11.51 15.66 0.36
N ASN A 111 -11.42 15.49 1.68
CA ASN A 111 -11.32 16.58 2.66
C ASN A 111 -9.89 17.12 2.81
N SER A 112 -8.89 16.41 2.29
CA SER A 112 -7.49 16.80 2.39
C SER A 112 -7.22 18.13 1.67
N PRO A 113 -6.29 18.96 2.18
CA PRO A 113 -5.86 20.17 1.50
C PRO A 113 -5.16 19.86 0.18
N ASP A 114 -5.20 20.80 -0.77
CA ASP A 114 -4.70 20.59 -2.13
C ASP A 114 -3.22 20.18 -2.18
N TRP A 115 -2.40 20.72 -1.29
CA TRP A 115 -0.98 20.35 -1.22
C TRP A 115 -0.79 18.87 -0.87
N PHE A 116 -1.64 18.31 0.00
CA PHE A 116 -1.53 16.91 0.41
C PHE A 116 -2.10 15.98 -0.65
N LYS A 117 -3.23 16.36 -1.27
CA LYS A 117 -3.76 15.66 -2.46
C LYS A 117 -2.74 15.55 -3.57
N LYS A 118 -1.91 16.57 -3.81
CA LYS A 118 -0.81 16.50 -4.80
C LYS A 118 0.20 15.40 -4.47
N LEU A 119 0.54 15.20 -3.20
CA LEU A 119 1.44 14.12 -2.78
C LEU A 119 0.78 12.74 -2.97
N LEU A 120 -0.47 12.59 -2.55
CA LEU A 120 -1.24 11.35 -2.70
C LEU A 120 -1.44 10.96 -4.18
N ASN A 121 -1.72 11.95 -5.04
CA ASN A 121 -1.78 11.76 -6.48
C ASN A 121 -0.43 11.30 -7.02
N ALA A 122 0.66 12.02 -6.71
CA ALA A 122 2.00 11.67 -7.16
C ALA A 122 2.43 10.26 -6.72
N PHE A 123 2.02 9.85 -5.52
CA PHE A 123 2.25 8.50 -5.00
C PHE A 123 1.61 7.45 -5.92
N ALA A 124 0.32 7.57 -6.17
CA ALA A 124 -0.41 6.65 -7.05
C ALA A 124 0.12 6.69 -8.49
N ASP A 125 0.43 7.89 -8.98
CA ASP A 125 0.96 8.13 -10.31
C ASP A 125 2.33 7.49 -10.53
N GLY A 126 3.23 7.51 -9.53
CA GLY A 126 4.54 6.84 -9.63
C GLY A 126 4.41 5.34 -9.87
N ILE A 127 3.46 4.68 -9.19
CA ILE A 127 3.17 3.25 -9.36
C ILE A 127 2.50 2.99 -10.72
N ASN A 128 1.48 3.77 -11.07
CA ASN A 128 0.76 3.61 -12.34
C ASN A 128 1.67 3.87 -13.55
N TYR A 129 2.56 4.87 -13.45
CA TYR A 129 3.56 5.15 -14.47
C TYR A 129 4.58 4.02 -14.60
N TYR A 130 5.01 3.43 -13.47
CA TYR A 130 5.85 2.23 -13.50
C TYR A 130 5.17 1.10 -14.29
N LEU A 131 3.90 0.79 -14.00
CA LEU A 131 3.14 -0.24 -14.71
C LEU A 131 2.99 0.07 -16.21
N TYR A 132 2.75 1.33 -16.55
CA TYR A 132 2.71 1.79 -17.95
C TYR A 132 4.05 1.57 -18.67
N LYS A 133 5.18 1.86 -18.02
CA LYS A 133 6.53 1.72 -18.60
C LYS A 133 7.04 0.29 -18.62
N HIS A 134 6.48 -0.60 -17.80
CA HIS A 134 6.90 -1.99 -17.63
C HIS A 134 5.76 -2.97 -17.92
N PRO A 135 5.28 -3.08 -19.18
CA PRO A 135 4.17 -3.97 -19.53
C PRO A 135 4.46 -5.47 -19.29
N GLN A 136 5.74 -5.84 -19.10
CA GLN A 136 6.17 -7.18 -18.69
C GLN A 136 5.87 -7.47 -17.21
N THR A 137 5.75 -6.43 -16.37
CA THR A 137 5.32 -6.59 -14.99
C THR A 137 3.84 -6.95 -15.00
N LYS A 138 3.50 -8.09 -14.41
CA LYS A 138 2.14 -8.61 -14.36
C LYS A 138 1.60 -8.47 -12.94
N PRO A 139 0.72 -7.48 -12.68
CA PRO A 139 0.00 -7.44 -11.42
C PRO A 139 -0.80 -8.72 -11.22
N LYS A 140 -0.87 -9.18 -9.98
CA LYS A 140 -1.78 -10.28 -9.61
C LYS A 140 -3.24 -9.82 -9.68
N VAL A 141 -3.50 -8.60 -9.25
CA VAL A 141 -4.86 -8.07 -9.04
C VAL A 141 -4.93 -6.57 -9.35
N LEU A 142 -4.02 -5.75 -8.81
CA LEU A 142 -4.11 -4.29 -8.88
C LEU A 142 -3.46 -3.76 -10.15
N THR A 143 -4.28 -3.50 -11.17
CA THR A 143 -3.82 -2.88 -12.42
C THR A 143 -3.82 -1.35 -12.37
N ARG A 144 -4.34 -0.76 -11.29
CA ARG A 144 -4.41 0.68 -11.07
C ARG A 144 -4.41 0.98 -9.57
N PHE A 145 -3.62 1.98 -9.20
CA PHE A 145 -3.50 2.49 -7.83
C PHE A 145 -4.20 3.84 -7.76
N GLU A 146 -5.02 4.03 -6.71
CA GLU A 146 -5.77 5.26 -6.50
C GLU A 146 -5.09 6.14 -5.43
N PRO A 147 -5.21 7.47 -5.51
CA PRO A 147 -4.55 8.39 -4.57
C PRO A 147 -4.88 8.13 -3.10
N TRP A 148 -6.11 7.70 -2.80
CA TRP A 148 -6.56 7.43 -1.43
C TRP A 148 -6.03 6.11 -0.87
N PHE A 149 -5.47 5.20 -1.70
CA PHE A 149 -4.97 3.91 -1.20
C PHE A 149 -3.92 4.09 -0.10
N HIS A 150 -3.08 5.13 -0.18
CA HIS A 150 -2.04 5.36 0.82
C HIS A 150 -2.62 5.75 2.20
N LEU A 151 -3.86 6.24 2.26
CA LEU A 151 -4.55 6.55 3.51
C LEU A 151 -5.10 5.30 4.22
N MET A 152 -5.02 4.12 3.59
CA MET A 152 -5.37 2.84 4.22
C MET A 152 -4.31 2.33 5.19
N PHE A 153 -3.10 2.91 5.20
CA PHE A 153 -2.08 2.54 6.17
C PHE A 153 -2.32 3.26 7.50
N THR A 154 -2.72 2.51 8.52
CA THR A 154 -3.08 3.04 9.85
C THR A 154 -1.91 3.07 10.84
N ASP A 155 -0.80 2.37 10.56
CA ASP A 155 0.46 2.54 11.29
C ASP A 155 1.70 2.46 10.40
N GLY A 156 2.72 3.23 10.79
CA GLY A 156 4.06 3.10 10.26
C GLY A 156 4.80 2.00 11.02
N SER A 157 4.91 0.82 10.41
CA SER A 157 5.93 -0.23 10.68
C SER A 157 5.78 -1.10 11.94
N VAL A 158 4.72 -1.03 12.74
CA VAL A 158 4.60 -1.83 13.98
C VAL A 158 3.52 -2.89 13.85
N SER A 159 3.93 -4.11 13.48
CA SER A 159 3.03 -5.26 13.30
C SER A 159 2.04 -5.53 14.46
N ALA A 160 2.35 -5.12 15.69
CA ALA A 160 1.50 -5.30 16.86
C ALA A 160 0.34 -4.28 16.95
N THR A 161 0.50 -3.07 16.40
CA THR A 161 -0.60 -2.09 16.31
C THR A 161 -1.49 -2.33 15.10
N ARG A 162 -0.98 -3.03 14.09
CA ARG A 162 -1.67 -3.29 12.82
C ARG A 162 -3.05 -3.92 12.96
N THR A 163 -3.25 -4.85 13.91
CA THR A 163 -4.57 -5.50 14.11
C THR A 163 -5.36 -4.94 15.29
N GLY A 164 -4.84 -3.93 15.99
CA GLY A 164 -5.45 -3.45 17.24
C GLY A 164 -5.59 -4.54 18.32
N GLY A 165 -4.84 -5.63 18.21
CA GLY A 165 -4.93 -6.79 19.12
C GLY A 165 -5.98 -7.83 18.73
N ILE A 166 -6.70 -7.64 17.61
CA ILE A 166 -7.62 -8.63 17.06
C ILE A 166 -6.80 -9.80 16.49
N ALA A 167 -7.15 -11.02 16.86
CA ALA A 167 -6.56 -12.22 16.29
C ALA A 167 -7.41 -12.77 15.14
N LEU A 168 -6.74 -13.27 14.11
CA LEU A 168 -7.37 -13.86 12.92
C LEU A 168 -8.38 -14.97 13.26
N GLU A 169 -8.13 -15.75 14.31
CA GLU A 169 -9.03 -16.81 14.77
C GLU A 169 -10.30 -16.27 15.43
N GLU A 170 -10.24 -15.11 16.09
CA GLU A 170 -11.44 -14.43 16.61
C GLU A 170 -12.34 -13.99 15.45
N VAL A 171 -11.75 -13.43 14.40
CA VAL A 171 -12.48 -13.06 13.17
C VAL A 171 -13.10 -14.29 12.50
N ARG A 172 -12.35 -15.40 12.42
CA ARG A 172 -12.86 -16.67 11.89
C ARG A 172 -14.07 -17.19 12.67
N ASN A 173 -13.98 -17.21 13.99
CA ASN A 173 -15.06 -17.68 14.85
C ASN A 173 -16.29 -16.77 14.76
N PHE A 174 -16.09 -15.45 14.67
CA PHE A 174 -17.17 -14.47 14.50
C PHE A 174 -17.97 -14.71 13.22
N TYR A 175 -17.31 -14.89 12.08
CA TYR A 175 -17.99 -15.05 10.78
C TYR A 175 -18.46 -16.48 10.46
N SER A 176 -17.85 -17.51 11.06
CA SER A 176 -18.28 -18.91 10.85
C SER A 176 -19.51 -19.33 11.67
N GLY A 177 -20.02 -18.44 12.53
CA GLY A 177 -21.19 -18.72 13.36
C GLY A 177 -20.92 -19.72 14.49
N ASN A 178 -19.66 -19.85 14.91
CA ASN A 178 -19.29 -20.64 16.07
C ASN A 178 -19.93 -20.02 17.33
N LYS A 179 -20.90 -20.73 17.93
CA LYS A 179 -21.66 -20.26 19.10
C LYS A 179 -20.96 -20.55 20.44
N ASN A 180 -19.77 -21.15 20.41
CA ASN A 180 -18.98 -21.32 21.63
C ASN A 180 -18.63 -19.94 22.19
N ALA A 181 -18.76 -19.78 23.51
CA ALA A 181 -18.47 -18.51 24.17
C ALA A 181 -17.05 -18.04 23.81
N THR A 182 -16.94 -16.87 23.19
CA THR A 182 -15.70 -16.16 22.86
C THR A 182 -15.05 -15.56 24.11
N ALA A 183 -15.14 -16.22 25.27
CA ALA A 183 -14.49 -15.76 26.47
C ALA A 183 -13.00 -15.63 26.16
N TYR A 184 -12.55 -14.38 26.13
CA TYR A 184 -11.18 -13.97 25.93
C TYR A 184 -10.25 -14.91 26.69
N GLN A 185 -9.55 -15.75 25.95
CA GLN A 185 -8.41 -16.47 26.46
C GLN A 185 -7.22 -15.59 26.09
N PRO A 186 -6.65 -14.81 27.03
CA PRO A 186 -5.43 -14.09 26.72
C PRO A 186 -4.45 -15.15 26.23
N VAL A 187 -3.90 -14.96 25.03
CA VAL A 187 -2.71 -15.69 24.63
C VAL A 187 -1.62 -15.21 25.58
N VAL A 188 -1.55 -15.81 26.77
CA VAL A 188 -0.48 -15.60 27.73
C VAL A 188 0.70 -16.35 27.15
N ASN A 189 1.62 -15.59 26.55
CA ASN A 189 2.96 -16.04 26.16
C ASN A 189 2.96 -17.29 25.27
N GLN A 190 2.57 -17.15 24.00
CA GLN A 190 3.45 -17.75 22.99
C GLN A 190 4.64 -16.81 22.93
N ASP A 191 5.81 -17.33 23.28
CA ASP A 191 7.13 -16.67 23.21
C ASP A 191 7.03 -15.38 22.42
N VAL A 192 6.98 -14.25 23.13
CA VAL A 192 7.12 -12.95 22.48
C VAL A 192 8.45 -13.08 21.77
N GLU A 193 8.43 -13.35 20.46
CA GLU A 193 9.61 -13.26 19.61
C GLU A 193 10.27 -11.98 20.09
N THR A 194 11.51 -12.05 20.56
CA THR A 194 12.24 -10.89 21.04
C THR A 194 12.37 -9.93 19.86
N ARG A 195 11.36 -9.08 19.71
CA ARG A 195 11.22 -8.05 18.70
C ARG A 195 11.64 -6.78 19.40
N GLY A 196 12.66 -6.15 18.88
CA GLY A 196 13.18 -4.91 19.41
C GLY A 196 13.96 -4.19 18.35
N SER A 197 13.95 -2.87 18.44
CA SER A 197 14.96 -2.03 17.84
C SER A 197 15.77 -1.41 18.96
N ASN A 198 17.05 -1.15 18.72
CA ASN A 198 17.85 -0.28 19.59
C ASN A 198 17.87 1.10 18.95
N GLY A 199 17.76 2.15 19.77
CA GLY A 199 17.90 3.52 19.32
C GLY A 199 18.66 4.33 20.35
N PHE A 200 19.60 5.16 19.92
CA PHE A 200 20.39 6.00 20.81
C PHE A 200 20.44 7.43 20.27
N ALA A 201 20.23 8.41 21.15
CA ALA A 201 20.47 9.81 20.88
C ALA A 201 21.52 10.33 21.87
N ILE A 202 22.67 10.76 21.36
CA ILE A 202 23.79 11.27 22.16
C ILE A 202 23.84 12.78 21.99
N ALA A 203 23.70 13.51 23.09
CA ALA A 203 23.74 14.97 23.08
C ALA A 203 25.14 15.51 22.73
N PRO A 204 25.25 16.70 22.10
CA PRO A 204 26.52 17.38 21.79
C PRO A 204 27.54 17.40 22.94
N LYS A 205 27.10 17.66 24.17
CA LYS A 205 27.99 17.74 25.35
C LYS A 205 28.67 16.40 25.72
N LEU A 206 28.19 15.30 25.15
CA LEU A 206 28.70 13.95 25.37
C LEU A 206 29.57 13.45 24.20
N THR A 207 29.79 14.27 23.17
CA THR A 207 30.60 13.94 22.00
C THR A 207 31.83 14.84 21.90
N SER A 208 32.94 14.32 21.41
CA SER A 208 34.21 15.07 21.31
C SER A 208 34.18 16.21 20.29
N ASN A 209 33.34 16.08 19.25
CA ASN A 209 33.19 17.09 18.19
C ASN A 209 32.02 18.06 18.42
N GLY A 210 31.29 17.94 19.54
CA GLY A 210 30.15 18.80 19.86
C GLY A 210 28.93 18.63 18.95
N ASN A 211 28.83 17.53 18.18
CA ASN A 211 27.66 17.22 17.36
C ASN A 211 26.80 16.15 18.01
N ALA A 212 25.48 16.23 17.82
CA ALA A 212 24.59 15.13 18.22
C ALA A 212 24.84 13.89 17.35
N ILE A 213 24.65 12.70 17.92
CA ILE A 213 24.70 11.42 17.20
C ILE A 213 23.38 10.70 17.39
N LEU A 214 22.82 10.18 16.29
CA LEU A 214 21.60 9.37 16.28
C LEU A 214 21.92 8.00 15.67
N TYR A 215 21.51 6.93 16.37
CA TYR A 215 21.51 5.56 15.88
C TYR A 215 20.06 5.09 15.79
N ILE A 216 19.66 4.63 14.60
CA ILE A 216 18.32 4.11 14.26
C ILE A 216 18.50 2.66 13.82
#